data_AF-A0A1A8C7M2-F1
#
_entry.id   AF-A0A1A8C7M2-F1
#
_cell.length_a   1.000
_cell.length_b   1.000
_cell.length_c   1.000
_cell.angle_alpha   90.00
_cell.angle_beta   90.00
_cell.angle_gamma   90.00
#
_symmetry.space_group_name_H-M   'P 1'
#
loop_
_entity.id
_entity.type
_entity.pdbx_description
1 polymer ?
#
loop_
_entity_poly.entity_id
_entity_poly.type
_entity_poly.pdbx_seq_one_letter_code
_entity_poly.pdbx_strand_id
1 'polypeptide(L)'
;MSDVAEMSLPAEWGDDERMNFLFSEFKENRDVNTTDWDSKMDFWVALILKSCRERGSVLVNLQDLHKTFRRKEKSPLGLSTVIQSMARCGKIQREPEFAASVDCGWVSWSVGMLLVKPLKWTFSTLLGGGRVPLEESFVVLELVKEKAAELLGVYQSSEYSSCPVVSFQELCSLSSDICADESTLCMALLQLQKDKQVIVSLHEGEKIVKFCQPGQERVSALGDVDIGVYQLQLSEKLLGERVQKLSLEADRCREEARLLLREGKKSQALRCLRGCKRLEQRADSLLAKLETIRGILDRIAQSQTDKMVVQAYQAGVAALRLSLKDVTVERAESLVDQIQEVRACYFNG
;
A
#
# COMPACT_ATOMS: atom_id res chain seq x y z
N MET A 1 17.90 2.65 18.82
CA MET A 1 18.11 4.12 18.75
C MET A 1 18.00 4.44 17.28
N SER A 2 16.79 4.79 16.85
CA SER A 2 16.46 5.03 15.46
C SER A 2 17.03 6.40 15.09
N ASP A 3 17.80 6.46 14.01
CA ASP A 3 18.32 7.70 13.44
C ASP A 3 17.15 8.64 13.16
N VAL A 4 17.02 9.68 13.98
CA VAL A 4 16.20 10.84 13.65
C VAL A 4 16.99 11.53 12.54
N ALA A 5 16.56 11.34 11.29
CA ALA A 5 17.07 12.12 10.17
C ALA A 5 17.18 13.59 10.61
N GLU A 6 18.38 14.18 10.49
CA GLU A 6 18.63 15.56 10.85
C GLU A 6 17.71 16.46 10.01
N MET A 7 16.57 16.83 10.60
CA MET A 7 15.59 17.71 9.98
C MET A 7 16.26 19.05 9.68
N SER A 8 16.13 19.55 8.44
CA SER A 8 16.82 20.77 8.04
C SER A 8 16.10 21.99 8.60
N LEU A 9 16.49 22.40 9.81
CA LEU A 9 15.88 23.54 10.49
C LEU A 9 16.23 24.86 9.77
N PRO A 10 15.32 25.85 9.73
CA PRO A 10 15.59 27.15 9.13
C PRO A 10 16.76 27.89 9.81
N ALA A 11 17.39 28.82 9.10
CA ALA A 11 18.52 29.61 9.63
C ALA A 11 18.12 30.41 10.88
N GLU A 12 16.86 30.86 10.93
CA GLU A 12 16.23 31.55 12.06
C GLU A 12 16.25 30.71 13.34
N TRP A 13 16.41 29.38 13.25
CA TRP A 13 16.48 28.50 14.42
C TRP A 13 17.70 28.77 15.32
N GLY A 14 18.75 29.37 14.77
CA GLY A 14 19.93 29.82 15.52
C GLY A 14 19.75 31.15 16.25
N ASP A 15 18.76 31.96 15.87
CA ASP A 15 18.50 33.27 16.45
C ASP A 15 17.62 33.15 17.70
N ASP A 16 18.20 33.37 18.88
CA ASP A 16 17.49 33.25 20.15
C ASP A 16 16.37 34.28 20.32
N GLU A 17 16.54 35.51 19.86
CA GLU A 17 15.52 36.56 19.98
C GLU A 17 14.34 36.24 19.07
N ARG A 18 14.61 35.90 17.81
CA ARG A 18 13.57 35.51 16.85
C ARG A 18 12.83 34.27 17.31
N MET A 19 13.53 33.25 17.81
CA MET A 19 12.89 32.02 18.27
C MET A 19 12.10 32.19 19.57
N ASN A 20 12.53 33.08 20.48
CA ASN A 20 11.73 33.44 21.66
C ASN A 20 10.40 34.09 21.23
N PHE A 21 10.43 34.97 20.22
CA PHE A 21 9.22 35.53 19.64
C PHE A 21 8.34 34.44 19.01
N LEU A 22 8.90 33.54 18.21
CA LEU A 22 8.13 32.47 17.53
C LEU A 22 7.53 31.45 18.50
N PHE A 23 8.18 31.18 19.63
CA PHE A 23 7.73 30.22 20.66
C PHE A 23 6.67 30.78 21.60
N SER A 24 6.50 32.11 21.66
CA SER A 24 5.47 32.72 22.51
C SER A 24 4.06 32.49 21.96
N GLU A 25 3.05 32.67 22.81
CA GLU A 25 1.64 32.57 22.43
C GLU A 25 1.27 33.57 21.33
N PHE A 26 0.20 33.27 20.60
CA PHE A 26 -0.43 34.25 19.73
C PHE A 26 -1.19 35.26 20.59
N LYS A 27 -1.18 36.54 20.19
CA LYS A 27 -2.04 37.54 20.80
C LYS A 27 -3.51 37.16 20.54
N GLU A 28 -4.38 37.37 21.53
CA GLU A 28 -5.81 37.01 21.44
C GLU A 28 -6.51 37.67 20.25
N ASN A 29 -6.15 38.91 19.94
CA ASN A 29 -6.70 39.65 18.82
C ASN A 29 -5.64 39.91 17.75
N ARG A 30 -5.83 39.33 16.56
CA ARG A 30 -4.98 39.55 15.38
C ARG A 30 -4.91 41.03 14.99
N ASP A 31 -6.01 41.77 15.13
CA ASP A 31 -6.13 43.16 14.67
C ASP A 31 -5.27 44.13 15.48
N VAL A 32 -4.79 43.72 16.66
CA VAL A 32 -3.88 44.52 17.50
C VAL A 32 -2.46 44.52 16.94
N ASN A 33 -2.05 43.47 16.22
CA ASN A 33 -0.74 43.39 15.59
C ASN A 33 -0.74 42.37 14.46
N THR A 34 -1.31 42.76 13.32
CA THR A 34 -1.50 41.88 12.16
C THR A 34 -0.17 41.38 11.61
N THR A 35 0.83 42.25 11.50
CA THR A 35 2.15 41.91 10.94
C THR A 35 2.87 40.83 11.74
N ASP A 36 2.95 40.97 13.07
CA ASP A 36 3.61 39.98 13.93
C ASP A 36 2.85 38.65 13.93
N TRP A 37 1.52 38.73 13.97
CA TRP A 37 0.65 37.55 13.98
C TRP A 37 0.80 36.76 12.69
N ASP A 38 0.69 37.44 11.54
CA ASP A 38 0.80 36.82 10.21
C ASP A 38 2.21 36.27 9.98
N SER A 39 3.27 37.02 10.32
CA SER A 39 4.66 36.53 10.20
C SER A 39 4.92 35.26 11.02
N LYS A 40 4.39 35.20 12.26
CA LYS A 40 4.49 34.00 13.10
C LYS A 40 3.69 32.83 12.52
N MET A 41 2.49 33.09 12.01
CA MET A 41 1.63 32.08 11.39
C MET A 41 2.29 31.49 10.13
N ASP A 42 2.79 32.34 9.24
CA ASP A 42 3.44 31.92 7.99
C ASP A 42 4.70 31.10 8.26
N PHE A 43 5.52 31.51 9.23
CA PHE A 43 6.69 30.75 9.64
C PHE A 43 6.31 29.33 10.08
N TRP A 44 5.35 29.20 11.00
CA TRP A 44 4.98 27.88 11.54
C TRP A 44 4.29 27.00 10.51
N VAL A 45 3.41 27.56 9.68
CA VAL A 45 2.77 26.80 8.59
C VAL A 45 3.82 26.28 7.62
N ALA A 46 4.75 27.14 7.17
CA ALA A 46 5.82 26.73 6.25
C ALA A 46 6.71 25.64 6.86
N LEU A 47 7.08 25.78 8.14
CA LEU A 47 7.93 24.81 8.82
C LEU A 47 7.23 23.46 9.06
N ILE A 48 5.94 23.46 9.41
CA ILE A 48 5.14 22.24 9.54
C ILE A 48 5.09 21.50 8.20
N LEU A 49 4.73 22.21 7.12
CA LEU A 49 4.64 21.61 5.77
C LEU A 49 6.00 21.06 5.31
N LYS A 50 7.08 21.83 5.52
CA LYS A 50 8.45 21.39 5.22
C LYS A 50 8.81 20.11 5.97
N SER A 51 8.56 20.08 7.28
CA SER A 51 8.84 18.93 8.14
C SER A 51 8.06 17.68 7.74
N CYS A 52 6.80 17.82 7.34
CA CYS A 52 5.99 16.71 6.80
C CYS A 52 6.55 16.20 5.47
N ARG A 53 6.91 17.10 4.55
CA ARG A 53 7.48 16.74 3.25
C ARG A 53 8.82 16.01 3.39
N GLU A 54 9.73 16.50 4.24
CA GLU A 54 11.03 15.85 4.51
C GLU A 54 10.88 14.45 5.12
N ARG A 55 9.87 14.24 5.97
CA ARG A 55 9.56 12.93 6.55
C ARG A 55 8.77 12.02 5.63
N GLY A 56 8.30 12.52 4.48
CA GLY A 56 7.40 11.79 3.59
C GLY A 56 6.03 11.47 4.18
N SER A 57 5.61 12.18 5.24
CA SER A 57 4.35 11.96 5.95
C SER A 57 3.32 13.02 5.59
N VAL A 58 2.05 12.62 5.54
CA VAL A 58 0.91 13.49 5.24
C VAL A 58 0.01 13.74 6.45
N LEU A 59 0.36 13.19 7.60
CA LEU A 59 -0.38 13.32 8.84
C LEU A 59 0.37 14.21 9.84
N VAL A 60 -0.37 15.01 10.59
CA VAL A 60 0.15 15.83 11.69
C VAL A 60 -0.75 15.77 12.90
N ASN A 61 -0.17 15.74 14.08
CA ASN A 61 -0.88 15.95 15.34
C ASN A 61 -0.08 16.90 16.24
N LEU A 62 -0.76 17.56 17.17
CA LEU A 62 -0.14 18.59 18.01
C LEU A 62 0.96 18.01 18.93
N GLN A 63 0.79 16.78 19.42
CA GLN A 63 1.77 16.12 20.28
C GLN A 63 3.12 15.94 19.57
N ASP A 64 3.13 15.48 18.33
CA ASP A 64 4.34 15.21 17.58
C ASP A 64 4.99 16.50 17.09
N LEU A 65 4.21 17.54 16.78
CA LEU A 65 4.78 18.86 16.50
C LEU A 65 5.48 19.45 17.74
N HIS A 66 4.92 19.30 18.95
CA HIS A 66 5.57 19.74 20.18
C HIS A 66 6.90 19.01 20.46
N LYS A 67 6.98 17.71 20.13
CA LYS A 67 8.22 16.92 20.23
C LYS A 67 9.23 17.34 19.16
N THR A 68 8.78 17.45 17.92
CA THR A 68 9.61 17.74 16.73
C THR A 68 10.26 19.13 16.85
N PHE A 69 9.49 20.13 17.27
CA PHE A 69 9.94 21.52 17.34
C PHE A 69 10.41 21.92 18.73
N ARG A 70 10.84 20.96 19.55
CA ARG A 70 11.36 21.25 20.89
C ARG A 70 12.74 21.90 20.78
N ARG A 71 12.93 23.04 21.45
CA ARG A 71 14.20 23.80 21.47
C ARG A 71 14.50 24.22 22.89
N LYS A 72 15.70 23.91 23.38
CA LYS A 72 16.14 24.22 24.77
C LYS A 72 15.08 23.78 25.80
N GLU A 73 14.59 22.55 25.66
CA GLU A 73 13.50 21.94 26.46
C GLU A 73 12.12 22.61 26.39
N LYS A 74 11.95 23.69 25.63
CA LYS A 74 10.68 24.39 25.41
C LYS A 74 10.00 23.89 24.14
N SER A 75 8.66 23.91 24.13
CA SER A 75 7.85 23.70 22.94
C SER A 75 7.13 24.99 22.56
N PRO A 76 6.82 25.23 21.27
CA PRO A 76 6.17 26.47 20.86
C PRO A 76 4.72 26.49 21.33
N LEU A 77 4.33 27.56 22.04
CA LEU A 77 3.02 27.67 22.70
C LEU A 77 1.87 27.88 21.70
N GLY A 78 2.19 28.45 20.53
CA GLY A 78 1.20 28.83 19.52
C GLY A 78 0.76 27.73 18.56
N LEU A 79 1.30 26.50 18.63
CA LEU A 79 1.03 25.48 17.61
C LEU A 79 -0.45 25.05 17.53
N SER A 80 -1.18 25.09 18.64
CA SER A 80 -2.62 24.83 18.66
C SER A 80 -3.40 25.85 17.81
N THR A 81 -3.04 27.13 17.90
CA THR A 81 -3.60 28.22 17.08
C THR A 81 -3.24 28.04 15.60
N VAL A 82 -2.02 27.56 15.31
CA VAL A 82 -1.58 27.27 13.93
C VAL A 82 -2.42 26.16 13.31
N ILE A 83 -2.60 25.03 14.02
CA ILE A 83 -3.44 23.92 13.54
C ILE A 83 -4.88 24.39 13.30
N GLN A 84 -5.47 25.15 14.22
CA GLN A 84 -6.83 25.68 14.05
C GLN A 84 -6.94 26.60 12.84
N SER A 85 -5.95 27.48 12.65
CA SER A 85 -5.88 28.36 11.48
C SER A 85 -5.78 27.56 10.18
N MET A 86 -4.89 26.56 10.14
CA MET A 86 -4.72 25.65 8.99
C MET A 86 -6.00 24.88 8.67
N ALA A 87 -6.73 24.40 9.69
CA ALA A 87 -8.00 23.70 9.51
C ALA A 87 -9.08 24.65 8.98
N ARG A 88 -9.19 25.86 9.56
CA ARG A 88 -10.16 26.88 9.15
C ARG A 88 -9.95 27.35 7.71
N CYS A 89 -8.69 27.47 7.26
CA CYS A 89 -8.38 27.85 5.88
C CYS A 89 -8.34 26.67 4.90
N GLY A 90 -8.68 25.45 5.34
CA GLY A 90 -8.76 24.27 4.49
C GLY A 90 -7.41 23.73 4.02
N LYS A 91 -6.30 24.03 4.72
CA LYS A 91 -4.98 23.43 4.44
C LYS A 91 -4.87 22.02 5.03
N ILE A 92 -5.57 21.76 6.14
CA ILE A 92 -5.62 20.46 6.78
C ILE A 92 -7.08 20.07 7.08
N GLN A 93 -7.33 18.77 7.19
CA GLN A 93 -8.63 18.22 7.56
C GLN A 93 -8.44 17.13 8.61
N ARG A 94 -9.41 16.91 9.50
CA ARG A 94 -9.33 15.78 10.44
C ARG A 94 -9.31 14.47 9.66
N GLU A 95 -8.41 13.57 10.04
CA GLU A 95 -8.26 12.25 9.40
C GLU A 95 -9.60 11.49 9.23
N PRO A 96 -10.45 11.33 10.26
CA PRO A 96 -11.72 10.63 10.08
C PRO A 96 -12.68 11.34 9.12
N GLU A 97 -12.65 12.68 9.05
CA GLU A 97 -13.50 13.46 8.13
C GLU A 97 -13.01 13.32 6.69
N PHE A 98 -11.69 13.27 6.50
CA PHE A 98 -11.09 13.00 5.20
C PHE A 98 -11.44 11.57 4.73
N ALA A 99 -11.31 10.58 5.61
CA ALA A 99 -11.65 9.18 5.31
C ALA A 99 -13.15 8.96 5.03
N ALA A 100 -14.03 9.70 5.70
CA ALA A 100 -15.48 9.66 5.48
C ALA A 100 -15.93 10.35 4.18
N SER A 101 -15.05 11.10 3.51
CA SER A 101 -15.39 11.81 2.27
C SER A 101 -15.46 10.92 1.02
N VAL A 102 -15.20 9.61 1.18
CA VAL A 102 -15.22 8.60 0.12
C VAL A 102 -16.29 7.55 0.42
N ASP A 103 -17.10 7.19 -0.59
CA ASP A 103 -18.23 6.26 -0.48
C ASP A 103 -17.84 4.86 0.09
N CYS A 104 -18.87 4.17 0.60
CA CYS A 104 -18.89 2.97 1.45
C CYS A 104 -17.90 1.81 1.17
N GLY A 105 -17.31 1.72 -0.02
CA GLY A 105 -16.31 0.70 -0.38
C GLY A 105 -14.93 0.99 0.21
N TRP A 106 -14.65 2.27 0.45
CA TRP A 106 -13.80 2.64 1.56
C TRP A 106 -14.65 2.34 2.83
N VAL A 107 -15.11 3.25 3.71
CA VAL A 107 -15.63 3.00 5.11
C VAL A 107 -15.65 1.56 5.76
N SER A 108 -16.13 0.49 5.12
CA SER A 108 -15.99 -0.92 5.55
C SER A 108 -14.56 -1.40 5.91
N TRP A 109 -13.47 -0.80 5.39
CA TRP A 109 -12.05 -1.08 5.76
C TRP A 109 -11.63 -0.41 7.09
N SER A 110 -12.27 0.70 7.46
CA SER A 110 -11.86 1.54 8.62
C SER A 110 -12.08 0.86 9.97
N VAL A 111 -12.72 -0.30 10.03
CA VAL A 111 -12.89 -1.05 11.28
C VAL A 111 -11.64 -1.86 11.64
N GLY A 112 -10.76 -2.17 10.66
CA GLY A 112 -9.62 -3.08 10.84
C GLY A 112 -8.23 -2.43 10.95
N MET A 113 -8.00 -1.27 10.32
CA MET A 113 -6.70 -0.57 10.36
C MET A 113 -6.69 0.61 11.34
N LEU A 114 -7.83 1.31 11.44
CA LEU A 114 -8.08 2.28 12.50
C LEU A 114 -8.62 1.48 13.68
N LEU A 115 -7.72 1.06 14.57
CA LEU A 115 -8.08 0.45 15.85
C LEU A 115 -9.33 1.12 16.42
N VAL A 116 -10.39 0.33 16.42
CA VAL A 116 -11.55 0.33 17.30
C VAL A 116 -11.27 1.11 18.58
N LYS A 117 -11.52 2.42 18.55
CA LYS A 117 -12.18 3.08 19.67
C LYS A 117 -13.62 3.29 19.24
N PRO A 118 -14.56 2.38 19.58
CA PRO A 118 -15.91 2.84 19.78
C PRO A 118 -15.77 3.88 20.91
N LEU A 119 -16.48 5.00 20.82
CA LEU A 119 -16.35 6.18 21.70
C LEU A 119 -15.40 7.26 21.16
N LYS A 120 -15.90 8.06 20.20
CA LYS A 120 -15.85 9.55 20.21
C LYS A 120 -16.58 10.14 18.99
N TRP A 121 -17.66 9.51 18.55
CA TRP A 121 -18.65 10.15 17.69
C TRP A 121 -19.54 11.11 18.51
N THR A 122 -18.93 11.92 19.38
CA THR A 122 -19.63 13.04 20.02
C THR A 122 -19.43 14.26 19.13
N PHE A 123 -20.49 14.58 18.40
CA PHE A 123 -20.75 15.85 17.73
C PHE A 123 -20.85 17.02 18.74
N SER A 124 -19.78 17.25 19.51
CA SER A 124 -19.59 18.40 20.38
C SER A 124 -18.11 18.76 20.29
N THR A 125 -17.68 19.85 19.67
CA THR A 125 -18.25 21.19 19.77
C THR A 125 -18.02 21.98 18.49
N LEU A 126 -19.08 22.18 17.71
CA LEU A 126 -19.21 23.30 16.76
C LEU A 126 -19.53 24.63 17.48
N LEU A 127 -19.15 24.77 18.77
CA LEU A 127 -19.37 25.97 19.57
C LEU A 127 -18.17 26.20 20.52
N GLY A 128 -17.19 27.00 20.10
CA GLY A 128 -16.44 27.88 21.00
C GLY A 128 -15.47 27.28 22.05
N GLY A 129 -15.17 25.98 22.04
CA GLY A 129 -14.14 25.38 22.92
C GLY A 129 -12.78 25.27 22.23
N GLY A 130 -12.01 26.35 22.17
CA GLY A 130 -10.82 26.51 21.32
C GLY A 130 -9.56 25.68 21.63
N ARG A 131 -9.65 24.39 22.01
CA ARG A 131 -8.47 23.55 22.25
C ARG A 131 -8.44 22.32 21.33
N VAL A 132 -7.40 22.23 20.50
CA VAL A 132 -7.09 21.04 19.69
C VAL A 132 -6.60 19.91 20.62
N PRO A 133 -7.20 18.71 20.59
CA PRO A 133 -6.68 17.56 21.31
C PRO A 133 -5.27 17.19 20.84
N LEU A 134 -4.39 16.81 21.77
CA LEU A 134 -2.97 16.54 21.47
C LEU A 134 -2.76 15.40 20.46
N GLU A 135 -3.55 14.34 20.59
CA GLU A 135 -3.46 13.12 19.77
C GLU A 135 -4.32 13.18 18.50
N GLU A 136 -5.02 14.29 18.25
CA GLU A 136 -5.87 14.40 17.07
C GLU A 136 -5.03 14.54 15.79
N SER A 137 -5.23 13.59 14.86
CA SER A 137 -4.56 13.56 13.57
C SER A 137 -5.30 14.39 12.52
N PHE A 138 -4.52 15.18 11.80
CA PHE A 138 -4.95 15.98 10.67
C PHE A 138 -4.18 15.58 9.41
N VAL A 139 -4.90 15.45 8.32
CA VAL A 139 -4.39 15.19 6.98
C VAL A 139 -4.00 16.52 6.34
N VAL A 140 -2.76 16.62 5.86
CA VAL A 140 -2.25 17.77 5.11
C VAL A 140 -2.65 17.63 3.64
N LEU A 141 -3.65 18.39 3.20
CA LEU A 141 -4.32 18.14 1.91
C LEU A 141 -3.41 18.33 0.69
N GLU A 142 -2.50 19.29 0.74
CA GLU A 142 -1.52 19.52 -0.33
C GLU A 142 -0.58 18.32 -0.49
N LEU A 143 -0.01 17.86 0.63
CA LEU A 143 0.93 16.74 0.63
C LEU A 143 0.27 15.41 0.25
N VAL A 144 -1.00 15.20 0.64
CA VAL A 144 -1.74 14.01 0.18
C VAL A 144 -1.92 14.00 -1.33
N LYS A 145 -2.20 15.15 -1.95
CA LYS A 145 -2.30 15.25 -3.41
C LYS A 145 -0.96 15.00 -4.10
N GLU A 146 0.12 15.54 -3.53
CA GLU A 146 1.49 15.23 -3.99
C GLU A 146 1.75 13.72 -3.94
N LYS A 147 1.47 13.07 -2.80
CA LYS A 147 1.69 11.62 -2.63
C LYS A 147 0.77 10.76 -3.49
N ALA A 148 -0.46 11.18 -3.72
CA ALA A 148 -1.38 10.50 -4.64
C ALA A 148 -0.82 10.51 -6.09
N ALA A 149 -0.32 11.67 -6.55
CA ALA A 149 0.29 11.80 -7.87
C ALA A 149 1.59 10.98 -7.99
N GLU A 150 2.45 11.02 -6.96
CA GLU A 150 3.66 10.19 -6.89
C GLU A 150 3.33 8.70 -6.95
N LEU A 151 2.37 8.23 -6.15
CA LEU A 151 1.93 6.83 -6.12
C LEU A 151 1.42 6.37 -7.49
N LEU A 152 0.61 7.19 -8.16
CA LEU A 152 0.13 6.89 -9.50
C LEU A 152 1.28 6.82 -10.51
N GLY A 153 2.24 7.74 -10.43
CA GLY A 153 3.44 7.75 -11.29
C GLY A 153 4.31 6.52 -11.08
N VAL A 154 4.57 6.14 -9.81
CA VAL A 154 5.34 4.93 -9.48
C VAL A 154 4.62 3.68 -10.01
N TYR A 155 3.31 3.55 -9.79
CA TYR A 155 2.52 2.45 -10.36
C TYR A 155 2.65 2.37 -11.89
N GLN A 156 2.48 3.50 -12.60
CA GLN A 156 2.58 3.55 -14.06
C GLN A 156 3.98 3.23 -14.60
N SER A 157 5.03 3.49 -13.83
CA SER A 157 6.42 3.16 -14.19
C SER A 157 6.86 1.75 -13.80
N SER A 158 6.02 1.02 -13.06
CA SER A 158 6.36 -0.30 -12.50
C SER A 158 5.99 -1.45 -13.44
N GLU A 159 6.43 -2.65 -13.07
CA GLU A 159 5.98 -3.91 -13.68
C GLU A 159 4.46 -4.13 -13.58
N TYR A 160 3.81 -3.48 -12.60
CA TYR A 160 2.36 -3.57 -12.37
C TYR A 160 1.54 -2.65 -13.29
N SER A 161 2.16 -1.83 -14.13
CA SER A 161 1.45 -0.92 -15.05
C SER A 161 0.52 -1.63 -16.04
N SER A 162 0.82 -2.89 -16.34
CA SER A 162 -0.01 -3.78 -17.17
C SER A 162 -1.06 -4.57 -16.36
N CYS A 163 -0.98 -4.51 -15.04
CA CYS A 163 -1.85 -5.21 -14.10
C CYS A 163 -2.94 -4.25 -13.62
N PRO A 164 -4.21 -4.43 -14.01
CA PRO A 164 -5.27 -3.51 -13.60
C PRO A 164 -5.51 -3.54 -12.09
N VAL A 165 -5.25 -4.68 -11.45
CA VAL A 165 -5.46 -4.93 -10.02
C VAL A 165 -4.14 -5.33 -9.37
N VAL A 166 -3.85 -4.76 -8.21
CA VAL A 166 -2.64 -5.00 -7.42
C VAL A 166 -3.03 -5.21 -5.95
N SER A 167 -2.33 -6.08 -5.23
CA SER A 167 -2.53 -6.24 -3.79
C SER A 167 -2.01 -5.04 -3.00
N PHE A 168 -2.58 -4.79 -1.84
CA PHE A 168 -2.09 -3.74 -0.94
C PHE A 168 -0.65 -3.99 -0.49
N GLN A 169 -0.25 -5.25 -0.30
CA GLN A 169 1.11 -5.59 0.10
C GLN A 169 2.14 -5.24 -0.98
N GLU A 170 1.82 -5.51 -2.24
CA GLU A 170 2.67 -5.10 -3.38
C GLU A 170 2.76 -3.58 -3.47
N LEU A 171 1.65 -2.87 -3.21
CA LEU A 171 1.68 -1.41 -3.15
C LEU A 171 2.54 -0.89 -2.00
N CYS A 172 2.49 -1.49 -0.81
CA CYS A 172 3.39 -1.14 0.30
C CYS A 172 4.87 -1.28 -0.12
N SER A 173 5.21 -2.38 -0.80
CA SER A 173 6.56 -2.59 -1.32
C SER A 173 6.92 -1.61 -2.44
N LEU A 174 5.98 -1.29 -3.32
CA LEU A 174 6.19 -0.39 -4.45
C LEU A 174 6.32 1.07 -4.00
N SER A 175 5.62 1.47 -2.93
CA SER A 175 5.57 2.84 -2.44
C SER A 175 6.53 3.12 -1.28
N SER A 176 7.42 2.18 -0.91
CA SER A 176 8.29 2.31 0.27
C SER A 176 9.20 3.54 0.23
N ASP A 177 9.58 3.97 -0.98
CA ASP A 177 10.49 5.09 -1.18
C ASP A 177 9.78 6.45 -1.19
N ILE A 178 8.45 6.45 -1.40
CA ILE A 178 7.65 7.68 -1.50
C ILE A 178 6.73 7.89 -0.29
N CYS A 179 6.25 6.83 0.35
CA CYS A 179 5.37 6.90 1.52
C CYS A 179 6.14 6.55 2.78
N ALA A 180 6.07 7.41 3.80
CA ALA A 180 6.75 7.17 5.07
C ALA A 180 6.26 5.90 5.79
N ASP A 181 4.96 5.61 5.66
CA ASP A 181 4.28 4.52 6.33
C ASP A 181 2.99 4.11 5.58
N GLU A 182 2.38 3.01 6.01
CA GLU A 182 1.11 2.52 5.46
C GLU A 182 -0.03 3.52 5.62
N SER A 183 -0.02 4.34 6.69
CA SER A 183 -1.00 5.41 6.90
C SER A 183 -0.95 6.44 5.77
N THR A 184 0.25 6.85 5.38
CA THR A 184 0.48 7.77 4.27
C THR A 184 0.01 7.17 2.95
N LEU A 185 0.31 5.90 2.70
CA LEU A 185 -0.20 5.16 1.54
C LEU A 185 -1.74 5.13 1.53
N CYS A 186 -2.37 4.86 2.67
CA CYS A 186 -3.83 4.85 2.78
C CYS A 186 -4.45 6.22 2.47
N MET A 187 -3.85 7.31 2.94
CA MET A 187 -4.32 8.66 2.63
C MET A 187 -4.13 9.02 1.14
N ALA A 188 -3.04 8.57 0.52
CA ALA A 188 -2.83 8.74 -0.92
C ALA A 188 -3.87 7.95 -1.75
N LEU A 189 -4.14 6.69 -1.39
CA LEU A 189 -5.17 5.86 -2.02
C LEU A 189 -6.57 6.46 -1.88
N LEU A 190 -6.88 7.03 -0.70
CA LEU A 190 -8.10 7.78 -0.45
C LEU A 190 -8.29 8.94 -1.42
N GLN A 191 -7.24 9.72 -1.60
CA GLN A 191 -7.26 10.85 -2.50
C GLN A 191 -7.45 10.39 -3.95
N LEU A 192 -6.74 9.35 -4.38
CA LEU A 192 -6.93 8.75 -5.70
C LEU A 192 -8.35 8.20 -5.90
N GLN A 193 -8.97 7.63 -4.86
CA GLN A 193 -10.33 7.10 -4.92
C GLN A 193 -11.36 8.23 -5.02
N LYS A 194 -11.15 9.31 -4.26
CA LYS A 194 -11.93 10.55 -4.38
C LYS A 194 -11.84 11.15 -5.78
N ASP A 195 -10.66 11.07 -6.39
CA ASP A 195 -10.41 11.53 -7.77
C ASP A 195 -10.86 10.51 -8.83
N LYS A 196 -11.43 9.36 -8.39
CA LYS A 196 -11.91 8.25 -9.22
C LYS A 196 -10.83 7.62 -10.09
N GLN A 197 -9.58 7.65 -9.65
CA GLN A 197 -8.43 7.05 -10.32
C GLN A 197 -8.15 5.63 -9.82
N VAL A 198 -8.65 5.26 -8.64
CA VAL A 198 -8.56 3.91 -8.10
C VAL A 198 -9.87 3.42 -7.49
N ILE A 199 -10.05 2.11 -7.46
CA ILE A 199 -11.07 1.43 -6.64
C ILE A 199 -10.31 0.51 -5.68
N VAL A 200 -10.56 0.68 -4.39
CA VAL A 200 -10.09 -0.26 -3.37
C VAL A 200 -11.22 -1.21 -3.01
N SER A 201 -10.93 -2.50 -2.92
CA SER A 201 -11.89 -3.53 -2.54
C SER A 201 -11.25 -4.62 -1.67
N LEU A 202 -12.06 -5.27 -0.86
CA LEU A 202 -11.66 -6.47 -0.13
C LEU A 202 -12.08 -7.71 -0.92
N HIS A 203 -11.13 -8.59 -1.21
CA HIS A 203 -11.36 -9.86 -1.87
C HIS A 203 -10.76 -10.98 -1.02
N GLU A 204 -11.59 -11.89 -0.52
CA GLU A 204 -11.16 -13.06 0.27
C GLU A 204 -10.32 -12.74 1.52
N GLY A 205 -10.50 -11.55 2.09
CA GLY A 205 -9.74 -11.06 3.25
C GLY A 205 -8.49 -10.25 2.88
N GLU A 206 -8.12 -10.21 1.61
CA GLU A 206 -7.02 -9.39 1.09
C GLU A 206 -7.52 -8.08 0.50
N LYS A 207 -6.77 -6.99 0.72
CA LYS A 207 -7.05 -5.69 0.12
C LYS A 207 -6.41 -5.65 -1.26
N ILE A 208 -7.22 -5.36 -2.26
CA ILE A 208 -6.78 -5.17 -3.65
C ILE A 208 -7.18 -3.77 -4.14
N VAL A 209 -6.37 -3.22 -5.03
CA VAL A 209 -6.55 -1.89 -5.59
C VAL A 209 -6.54 -2.01 -7.11
N LYS A 210 -7.64 -1.58 -7.74
CA LYS A 210 -7.73 -1.40 -9.18
C LYS A 210 -7.35 0.02 -9.56
N PHE A 211 -6.42 0.19 -10.48
CA PHE A 211 -6.03 1.50 -11.02
C PHE A 211 -6.72 1.78 -12.35
N CYS A 212 -6.88 3.06 -12.67
CA CYS A 212 -7.25 3.48 -14.03
C CYS A 212 -6.15 3.07 -15.02
N GLN A 213 -6.55 2.59 -16.20
CA GLN A 213 -5.61 2.21 -17.25
C GLN A 213 -4.87 3.44 -17.80
N PRO A 214 -3.66 3.25 -18.37
CA PRO A 214 -2.95 4.32 -19.06
C PRO A 214 -3.84 5.01 -20.12
N GLY A 215 -3.92 6.34 -20.06
CA GLY A 215 -4.76 7.15 -20.96
C GLY A 215 -6.22 7.28 -20.54
N GLN A 216 -6.66 6.62 -19.45
CA GLN A 216 -7.97 6.86 -18.84
C GLN A 216 -7.84 7.78 -17.62
N GLU A 217 -8.72 8.77 -17.50
CA GLU A 217 -8.77 9.65 -16.33
C GLU A 217 -9.51 9.03 -15.14
N ARG A 218 -10.35 8.02 -15.39
CA ARG A 218 -11.18 7.38 -14.37
C ARG A 218 -11.11 5.87 -14.47
N VAL A 219 -11.09 5.23 -13.31
CA VAL A 219 -11.09 3.77 -13.18
C VAL A 219 -12.48 3.20 -13.52
N SER A 220 -12.49 2.09 -14.24
CA SER A 220 -13.71 1.33 -14.51
C SER A 220 -14.10 0.47 -13.29
N ALA A 221 -15.39 0.15 -13.15
CA ALA A 221 -15.88 -0.71 -12.08
C ALA A 221 -15.08 -2.03 -12.02
N LEU A 222 -14.86 -2.55 -10.81
CA LEU A 222 -14.21 -3.84 -10.62
C LEU A 222 -15.17 -4.95 -11.07
N GLY A 223 -14.74 -5.78 -12.03
CA GLY A 223 -15.52 -6.89 -12.56
C GLY A 223 -14.89 -8.26 -12.30
N ASP A 224 -15.65 -9.33 -12.58
CA ASP A 224 -15.20 -10.72 -12.38
C ASP A 224 -13.94 -11.06 -13.18
N VAL A 225 -13.75 -10.41 -14.34
CA VAL A 225 -12.56 -10.62 -15.18
C VAL A 225 -11.33 -10.01 -14.51
N ASP A 226 -11.45 -8.82 -13.91
CA ASP A 226 -10.35 -8.20 -13.17
C ASP A 226 -9.90 -9.11 -12.01
N ILE A 227 -10.87 -9.65 -11.26
CA ILE A 227 -10.63 -10.60 -10.16
C ILE A 227 -9.98 -11.87 -10.69
N GLY A 228 -10.48 -12.42 -11.79
CA GLY A 228 -9.90 -13.62 -12.41
C GLY A 228 -8.47 -13.41 -12.89
N VAL A 229 -8.15 -12.24 -13.45
CA VAL A 229 -6.78 -11.87 -13.83
C VAL A 229 -5.88 -11.74 -12.60
N TYR A 230 -6.35 -11.08 -11.54
CA TYR A 230 -5.62 -11.01 -10.26
C TYR A 230 -5.32 -12.40 -9.69
N GLN A 231 -6.29 -13.33 -9.70
CA GLN A 231 -6.08 -14.71 -9.26
C GLN A 231 -5.07 -15.48 -10.12
N LEU A 232 -5.03 -15.23 -11.44
CA LEU A 232 -4.00 -15.79 -12.32
C LEU A 232 -2.61 -15.27 -11.97
N GLN A 233 -2.47 -13.97 -11.66
CA GLN A 233 -1.20 -13.37 -11.23
C GLN A 233 -0.73 -13.94 -9.89
N LEU A 234 -1.62 -14.08 -8.91
CA LEU A 234 -1.31 -14.72 -7.65
C LEU A 234 -0.85 -16.17 -7.86
N SER A 235 -1.56 -16.91 -8.72
CA SER A 235 -1.19 -18.28 -9.09
C SER A 235 0.19 -18.35 -9.76
N GLU A 236 0.52 -17.39 -10.63
CA GLU A 236 1.84 -17.29 -11.25
C GLU A 236 2.94 -17.17 -10.19
N LYS A 237 2.78 -16.24 -9.24
CA LYS A 237 3.76 -16.01 -8.16
C LYS A 237 3.96 -17.26 -7.30
N LEU A 238 2.85 -17.85 -6.81
CA LEU A 238 2.90 -19.04 -5.96
C LEU A 238 3.52 -20.25 -6.67
N LEU A 239 3.19 -20.46 -7.96
CA LEU A 239 3.80 -21.53 -8.75
C LEU A 239 5.29 -21.27 -8.99
N GLY A 240 5.68 -20.02 -9.26
CA GLY A 240 7.07 -19.61 -9.42
C GLY A 240 7.91 -19.92 -8.18
N GLU A 241 7.46 -19.49 -7.00
CA GLU A 241 8.11 -19.82 -5.72
C GLU A 241 8.21 -21.33 -5.49
N ARG A 242 7.14 -22.06 -5.81
CA ARG A 242 7.12 -23.52 -5.62
C ARG A 242 8.11 -24.24 -6.54
N VAL A 243 8.20 -23.81 -7.80
CA VAL A 243 9.20 -24.29 -8.77
C VAL A 243 10.60 -24.03 -8.25
N GLN A 244 10.89 -22.81 -7.78
CA GLN A 244 12.21 -22.44 -7.28
C GLN A 244 12.60 -23.30 -6.08
N LYS A 245 11.68 -23.50 -5.13
CA LYS A 245 11.92 -24.34 -3.95
C LYS A 245 12.20 -25.80 -4.32
N LEU A 246 11.40 -26.39 -5.23
CA LEU A 246 11.63 -27.77 -5.67
C LEU A 246 12.95 -27.94 -6.43
N SER A 247 13.34 -26.93 -7.21
CA SER A 247 14.61 -26.93 -7.94
C SER A 247 15.81 -26.90 -6.98
N LEU A 248 15.77 -26.03 -5.97
CA LEU A 248 16.78 -25.97 -4.90
C LEU A 248 16.86 -27.29 -4.10
N GLU A 249 15.72 -27.89 -3.77
CA GLU A 249 15.66 -29.20 -3.11
C GLU A 249 16.28 -30.31 -3.98
N ALA A 250 16.00 -30.30 -5.29
CA ALA A 250 16.57 -31.25 -6.25
C ALA A 250 18.10 -31.11 -6.36
N ASP A 251 18.61 -29.89 -6.42
CA ASP A 251 20.05 -29.61 -6.45
C ASP A 251 20.75 -30.03 -5.16
N ARG A 252 20.15 -29.80 -3.99
CA ARG A 252 20.68 -30.29 -2.72
C ARG A 252 20.77 -31.82 -2.70
N CYS A 253 19.70 -32.52 -3.08
CA CYS A 253 19.74 -33.98 -3.16
C CYS A 253 20.78 -34.47 -4.18
N ARG A 254 21.00 -33.73 -5.26
CA ARG A 254 22.01 -34.07 -6.27
C ARG A 254 23.43 -33.96 -5.70
N GLU A 255 23.69 -32.94 -4.88
CA GLU A 255 24.98 -32.79 -4.20
C GLU A 255 25.18 -33.86 -3.11
N GLU A 256 24.15 -34.17 -2.32
CA GLU A 256 24.18 -35.28 -1.36
C GLU A 256 24.50 -36.62 -2.04
N ALA A 257 23.89 -36.89 -3.21
CA ALA A 257 24.20 -38.08 -3.99
C ALA A 257 25.67 -38.12 -4.44
N ARG A 258 26.26 -36.97 -4.83
CA ARG A 258 27.69 -36.87 -5.18
C ARG A 258 28.58 -37.18 -3.98
N LEU A 259 28.25 -36.67 -2.79
CA LEU A 259 28.98 -36.97 -1.57
C LEU A 259 28.92 -38.47 -1.22
N LEU A 260 27.72 -39.07 -1.25
CA LEU A 260 27.54 -40.50 -1.00
C LEU A 260 28.29 -41.39 -2.01
N LEU A 261 28.40 -40.95 -3.27
CA LEU A 261 29.23 -41.64 -4.27
C LEU A 261 30.72 -41.58 -3.93
N ARG A 262 31.21 -40.41 -3.49
CA ARG A 262 32.62 -40.23 -3.05
C ARG A 262 32.94 -41.10 -1.83
N GLU A 263 31.98 -41.28 -0.93
CA GLU A 263 32.09 -42.17 0.24
C GLU A 263 31.92 -43.67 -0.10
N GLY A 264 31.70 -44.03 -1.37
CA GLY A 264 31.50 -45.42 -1.80
C GLY A 264 30.12 -46.02 -1.47
N LYS A 265 29.20 -45.23 -0.90
CA LYS A 265 27.85 -45.64 -0.50
C LYS A 265 26.88 -45.66 -1.69
N LYS A 266 27.17 -46.50 -2.70
CA LYS A 266 26.46 -46.54 -4.00
C LYS A 266 24.94 -46.74 -3.90
N SER A 267 24.46 -47.59 -3.00
CA SER A 267 23.01 -47.85 -2.84
C SER A 267 22.26 -46.63 -2.31
N GLN A 268 22.85 -45.90 -1.37
CA GLN A 268 22.28 -44.68 -0.81
C GLN A 268 22.30 -43.55 -1.84
N ALA A 269 23.39 -43.41 -2.59
CA ALA A 269 23.49 -42.45 -3.69
C ALA A 269 22.42 -42.70 -4.76
N LEU A 270 22.19 -43.95 -5.17
CA LEU A 270 21.17 -44.30 -6.15
C LEU A 270 19.76 -43.96 -5.66
N ARG A 271 19.46 -44.19 -4.36
CA ARG A 271 18.18 -43.81 -3.76
C ARG A 271 18.00 -42.29 -3.78
N CYS A 272 19.06 -41.54 -3.49
CA CYS A 272 19.05 -40.08 -3.52
C CYS A 272 18.81 -39.55 -4.94
N LEU A 273 19.52 -40.05 -5.96
CA LEU A 273 19.32 -39.69 -7.37
C LEU A 273 17.89 -39.98 -7.88
N ARG A 274 17.30 -41.11 -7.47
CA ARG A 274 15.89 -41.40 -7.79
C ARG A 274 14.94 -40.39 -7.13
N GLY A 275 15.30 -39.89 -5.95
CA GLY A 275 14.61 -38.79 -5.28
C GLY A 275 14.70 -37.48 -6.07
N CYS A 276 15.92 -37.08 -6.46
CA CYS A 276 16.16 -35.90 -7.31
C CYS A 276 15.29 -35.93 -8.56
N LYS A 277 15.32 -37.04 -9.31
CA LYS A 277 14.59 -37.14 -10.57
C LYS A 277 13.07 -36.98 -10.41
N ARG A 278 12.49 -37.39 -9.28
CA ARG A 278 11.07 -37.14 -8.99
C ARG A 278 10.79 -35.67 -8.67
N LEU A 279 11.70 -35.00 -7.95
CA LEU A 279 11.57 -33.57 -7.66
C LEU A 279 11.71 -32.74 -8.94
N GLU A 280 12.66 -33.08 -9.81
CA GLU A 280 12.85 -32.48 -11.14
C GLU A 280 11.60 -32.64 -12.01
N GLN A 281 11.08 -33.86 -12.16
CA GLN A 281 9.85 -34.09 -12.91
C GLN A 281 8.65 -33.29 -12.38
N ARG A 282 8.57 -33.11 -11.05
CA ARG A 282 7.54 -32.27 -10.44
C ARG A 282 7.77 -30.79 -10.73
N ALA A 283 9.00 -30.31 -10.66
CA ALA A 283 9.36 -28.94 -11.01
C ALA A 283 9.05 -28.64 -12.49
N ASP A 284 9.44 -29.52 -13.41
CA ASP A 284 9.17 -29.41 -14.85
C ASP A 284 7.66 -29.35 -15.14
N SER A 285 6.87 -30.17 -14.44
CA SER A 285 5.41 -30.14 -14.59
C SER A 285 4.79 -28.83 -14.10
N LEU A 286 5.29 -28.25 -13.01
CA LEU A 286 4.82 -26.95 -12.52
C LEU A 286 5.30 -25.80 -13.40
N LEU A 287 6.52 -25.88 -13.93
CA LEU A 287 7.06 -24.93 -14.91
C LEU A 287 6.18 -24.86 -16.16
N ALA A 288 5.78 -26.00 -16.72
CA ALA A 288 4.89 -26.01 -17.89
C ALA A 288 3.54 -25.32 -17.62
N LYS A 289 2.99 -25.47 -16.40
CA LYS A 289 1.77 -24.77 -15.97
C LYS A 289 2.00 -23.28 -15.81
N LEU A 290 3.12 -22.89 -15.21
CA LEU A 290 3.53 -21.50 -15.04
C LEU A 290 3.66 -20.79 -16.39
N GLU A 291 4.32 -21.41 -17.37
CA GLU A 291 4.45 -20.88 -18.74
C GLU A 291 3.10 -20.76 -19.44
N THR A 292 2.16 -21.67 -19.16
CA THR A 292 0.79 -21.56 -19.68
C THR A 292 0.08 -20.32 -19.11
N ILE A 293 0.20 -20.08 -17.79
CA ILE A 293 -0.40 -18.90 -17.14
C ILE A 293 0.23 -17.61 -17.64
N ARG A 294 1.57 -17.55 -17.74
CA ARG A 294 2.31 -16.41 -18.31
C ARG A 294 1.84 -16.07 -19.72
N GLY A 295 1.71 -17.09 -20.58
CA GLY A 295 1.20 -16.89 -21.94
C GLY A 295 -0.24 -16.36 -21.98
N ILE A 296 -1.07 -16.64 -20.96
CA ILE A 296 -2.42 -16.05 -20.84
C ILE A 296 -2.33 -14.58 -20.40
N LEU A 297 -1.52 -14.29 -19.37
CA LEU A 297 -1.32 -12.95 -18.85
C LEU A 297 -0.71 -12.02 -19.91
N ASP A 298 0.26 -12.48 -20.70
CA ASP A 298 0.86 -11.72 -21.80
C ASP A 298 -0.16 -11.32 -22.87
N ARG A 299 -1.07 -12.24 -23.23
CA ARG A 299 -2.16 -11.94 -24.17
C ARG A 299 -3.15 -10.92 -23.61
N ILE A 300 -3.41 -10.98 -22.31
CA ILE A 300 -4.25 -10.00 -21.62
C ILE A 300 -3.56 -8.64 -21.60
N ALA A 301 -2.27 -8.57 -21.25
CA ALA A 301 -1.50 -7.34 -21.22
C ALA A 301 -1.39 -6.66 -22.60
N GLN A 302 -1.34 -7.44 -23.68
CA GLN A 302 -1.34 -6.92 -25.05
C GLN A 302 -2.73 -6.45 -25.54
N SER A 303 -3.78 -6.67 -24.77
CA SER A 303 -5.14 -6.28 -25.14
C SER A 303 -5.36 -4.78 -24.90
N GLN A 304 -5.77 -4.05 -25.94
CA GLN A 304 -5.92 -2.59 -25.88
C GLN A 304 -7.33 -2.11 -25.46
N THR A 305 -8.28 -3.03 -25.31
CA THR A 305 -9.65 -2.69 -24.93
C THR A 305 -10.18 -3.72 -23.92
N ASP A 306 -11.08 -3.29 -23.05
CA ASP A 306 -11.73 -4.17 -22.07
C ASP A 306 -12.39 -5.38 -22.74
N LYS A 307 -12.99 -5.20 -23.92
CA LYS A 307 -13.58 -6.30 -24.68
C LYS A 307 -12.54 -7.34 -25.09
N MET A 308 -11.35 -6.89 -25.52
CA MET A 308 -10.25 -7.80 -25.86
C MET A 308 -9.68 -8.49 -24.61
N VAL A 309 -9.59 -7.79 -23.48
CA VAL A 309 -9.19 -8.37 -22.20
C VAL A 309 -10.11 -9.53 -21.82
N VAL A 310 -11.44 -9.33 -21.88
CA VAL A 310 -12.42 -10.39 -21.59
C VAL A 310 -12.24 -11.58 -22.54
N GLN A 311 -12.05 -11.33 -23.83
CA GLN A 311 -11.85 -12.39 -24.83
C GLN A 311 -10.55 -13.16 -24.60
N ALA A 312 -9.44 -12.45 -24.35
CA ALA A 312 -8.13 -13.04 -24.07
C ALA A 312 -8.17 -13.89 -22.78
N TYR A 313 -8.81 -13.38 -21.73
CA TYR A 313 -9.04 -14.11 -20.50
C TYR A 313 -9.87 -15.38 -20.72
N GLN A 314 -11.03 -15.27 -21.37
CA GLN A 314 -11.89 -16.43 -21.66
C GLN A 314 -11.18 -17.48 -22.52
N ALA A 315 -10.46 -17.05 -23.56
CA ALA A 315 -9.66 -17.93 -24.40
C ALA A 315 -8.52 -18.59 -23.62
N GLY A 316 -7.87 -17.85 -22.72
CA GLY A 316 -6.83 -18.35 -21.84
C GLY A 316 -7.34 -19.40 -20.85
N VAL A 317 -8.46 -19.13 -20.18
CA VAL A 317 -9.12 -20.09 -19.28
C VAL A 317 -9.55 -21.35 -20.04
N ALA A 318 -10.06 -21.21 -21.27
CA ALA A 318 -10.40 -22.36 -22.10
C ALA A 318 -9.17 -23.20 -22.47
N ALA A 319 -8.06 -22.55 -22.84
CA ALA A 319 -6.79 -23.22 -23.13
C ALA A 319 -6.22 -23.92 -21.89
N LEU A 320 -6.27 -23.28 -20.73
CA LEU A 320 -5.85 -23.87 -19.45
C LEU A 320 -6.69 -25.11 -19.10
N ARG A 321 -8.01 -25.06 -19.32
CA ARG A 321 -8.89 -26.22 -19.12
C ARG A 321 -8.55 -27.38 -20.05
N LEU A 322 -8.15 -27.10 -21.30
CA LEU A 322 -7.73 -28.14 -22.23
C LEU A 322 -6.38 -28.74 -21.83
N SER A 323 -5.39 -27.92 -21.45
CA SER A 323 -4.08 -28.41 -21.00
C SER A 323 -4.16 -29.23 -19.70
N LEU A 324 -5.18 -28.98 -18.87
CA LEU A 324 -5.44 -29.74 -17.65
C LEU A 324 -6.18 -31.07 -17.90
N LYS A 325 -6.91 -31.21 -19.01
CA LYS A 325 -7.67 -32.43 -19.34
C LYS A 325 -6.80 -33.60 -19.82
N ASP A 326 -5.62 -33.31 -20.38
CA ASP A 326 -4.66 -34.35 -20.81
C ASP A 326 -3.83 -34.93 -19.64
N VAL A 327 -4.03 -34.42 -18.41
CA VAL A 327 -3.50 -35.04 -17.19
C VAL A 327 -4.57 -35.98 -16.66
N THR A 328 -4.40 -37.28 -16.90
CA THR A 328 -5.30 -38.37 -16.52
C THR A 328 -6.02 -38.14 -15.18
N VAL A 329 -7.35 -38.11 -15.29
CA VAL A 329 -8.43 -38.42 -14.34
C VAL A 329 -7.90 -39.01 -13.02
N GLU A 330 -8.31 -38.40 -11.89
CA GLU A 330 -7.97 -38.64 -10.47
C GLU A 330 -6.95 -37.68 -9.83
N ARG A 331 -6.23 -36.84 -10.59
CA ARG A 331 -5.32 -35.80 -10.02
C ARG A 331 -5.37 -34.42 -10.68
N ALA A 332 -6.37 -34.16 -11.52
CA ALA A 332 -6.67 -32.82 -12.04
C ALA A 332 -7.50 -31.96 -11.06
N GLU A 333 -8.05 -32.59 -10.01
CA GLU A 333 -8.89 -31.96 -9.00
C GLU A 333 -8.07 -31.03 -8.08
N SER A 334 -6.88 -31.42 -7.60
CA SER A 334 -6.13 -30.62 -6.60
C SER A 334 -5.67 -29.21 -7.00
N LEU A 335 -5.57 -28.83 -8.28
CA LEU A 335 -5.11 -27.48 -8.69
C LEU A 335 -6.28 -26.54 -9.02
N VAL A 336 -7.38 -27.09 -9.54
CA VAL A 336 -8.63 -26.36 -9.70
C VAL A 336 -9.37 -26.29 -8.36
N ASP A 337 -9.27 -27.33 -7.53
CA ASP A 337 -9.76 -27.36 -6.16
C ASP A 337 -8.99 -26.41 -5.26
N GLN A 338 -7.69 -26.19 -5.43
CA GLN A 338 -6.99 -25.13 -4.67
C GLN A 338 -7.40 -23.71 -5.10
N ILE A 339 -7.83 -23.54 -6.36
CA ILE A 339 -8.42 -22.30 -6.87
C ILE A 339 -9.91 -22.18 -6.45
N GLN A 340 -10.58 -23.29 -6.07
CA GLN A 340 -11.99 -23.33 -5.65
C GLN A 340 -12.22 -23.51 -4.13
N GLU A 341 -11.27 -24.06 -3.36
CA GLU A 341 -11.32 -24.30 -1.90
C GLU A 341 -11.25 -22.98 -1.11
N VAL A 342 -10.64 -21.95 -1.68
CA VAL A 342 -10.66 -20.60 -1.09
C VAL A 342 -12.11 -20.05 -1.01
N ARG A 343 -13.02 -20.58 -1.84
CA ARG A 343 -14.46 -20.28 -1.79
C ARG A 343 -15.23 -21.10 -0.75
N ALA A 344 -14.69 -22.23 -0.26
CA ALA A 344 -15.39 -23.15 0.65
C ALA A 344 -15.14 -22.86 2.14
N CYS A 345 -14.06 -22.14 2.49
CA CYS A 345 -13.79 -21.74 3.88
C CYS A 345 -14.64 -20.56 4.40
N TYR A 346 -15.49 -19.95 3.56
CA TYR A 346 -16.31 -18.79 3.94
C TYR A 346 -17.83 -19.04 3.97
N PHE A 347 -18.28 -20.31 3.91
CA PHE A 347 -19.71 -20.66 4.02
C PHE A 347 -20.09 -21.68 5.11
N ASN A 348 -19.18 -22.00 6.03
CA ASN A 348 -19.53 -22.67 7.29
C ASN A 348 -18.57 -22.21 8.40
N GLY A 349 -18.94 -21.12 9.06
CA GLY A 349 -18.25 -20.51 10.20
C GLY A 349 -18.96 -19.23 10.62
#